data_AF-A0A9X2ZCK2-F1
#
_entry.id   AF-A0A9X2ZCK2-F1
#
_cell.length_a   1.000
_cell.length_b   1.000
_cell.length_c   1.000
_cell.angle_alpha   90.00
_cell.angle_beta   90.00
_cell.angle_gamma   90.00
#
_symmetry.space_group_name_H-M   'P 1'
#
loop_
_entity.id
_entity.type
_entity.pdbx_description
1 polymer ?
#
loop_
_entity_poly.entity_id
_entity_poly.type
_entity_poly.pdbx_seq_one_letter_code
_entity_poly.pdbx_strand_id
1 'polypeptide(L)'
;MKKLIIAFVFTIVGLSVHAQAKIIKGINEAGDVATFELDCSKSFQVLDKGLRYTIVRHEFKGDEMKNSYRIMLVMDGFYTTTLNSVRTISAVLADGSVLKTEKIIEDDGYFDGACTLKLKEPKKLLDLDIKQVIVHANKDVIYTIPEKNKIVFKKNLENVLNAK
;
A
#
# COMPACT_ATOMS: atom_id res chain seq x y z
N MET A 1 -43.96 -22.08 -29.47
CA MET A 1 -42.50 -22.23 -29.71
C MET A 1 -41.91 -20.83 -29.63
N LYS A 2 -41.50 -20.37 -28.43
CA LYS A 2 -40.12 -20.45 -27.90
C LYS A 2 -39.10 -19.86 -28.87
N LYS A 3 -38.52 -18.71 -28.45
CA LYS A 3 -37.16 -18.18 -28.67
C LYS A 3 -37.14 -16.76 -29.26
N LEU A 4 -37.38 -15.76 -28.41
CA LEU A 4 -36.81 -14.42 -28.58
C LEU A 4 -36.84 -13.66 -27.25
N ILE A 5 -36.25 -14.26 -26.22
CA ILE A 5 -35.84 -13.56 -24.99
C ILE A 5 -34.45 -14.07 -24.63
N ILE A 6 -33.43 -13.72 -25.43
CA ILE A 6 -32.03 -13.80 -25.00
C ILE A 6 -31.25 -12.72 -25.75
N ALA A 7 -31.12 -11.54 -25.14
CA ALA A 7 -29.91 -10.74 -25.21
C ALA A 7 -29.80 -10.06 -23.85
N PHE A 8 -29.42 -10.91 -22.90
CA PHE A 8 -29.31 -10.63 -21.49
C PHE A 8 -28.29 -9.51 -21.27
N VAL A 9 -28.73 -8.52 -20.51
CA VAL A 9 -27.95 -7.49 -19.82
C VAL A 9 -26.68 -8.12 -19.21
N PHE A 10 -25.52 -7.97 -19.86
CA PHE A 10 -24.22 -8.40 -19.31
C PHE A 10 -23.06 -7.50 -19.74
N THR A 11 -23.26 -6.19 -19.76
CA THR A 11 -22.16 -5.20 -19.83
C THR A 11 -22.11 -4.28 -18.60
N ILE A 12 -22.53 -4.79 -17.43
CA ILE A 12 -22.30 -4.13 -16.12
C ILE A 12 -21.22 -4.88 -15.28
N VAL A 13 -20.56 -5.90 -15.84
CA VAL A 13 -19.48 -6.63 -15.10
C VAL A 13 -18.14 -5.87 -15.09
N GLY A 14 -18.06 -4.69 -15.71
CA GLY A 14 -16.83 -3.88 -15.73
C GLY A 14 -16.71 -2.83 -14.61
N LEU A 15 -17.80 -2.38 -14.00
CA LEU A 15 -17.78 -1.33 -12.99
C LEU A 15 -17.55 -1.90 -11.59
N SER A 16 -16.49 -2.70 -11.44
CA SER A 16 -15.79 -2.66 -10.15
C SER A 16 -15.07 -1.32 -10.13
N VAL A 17 -15.80 -0.25 -9.80
CA VAL A 17 -15.20 1.01 -9.36
C VAL A 17 -14.27 0.59 -8.22
N HIS A 18 -12.97 0.53 -8.48
CA HIS A 18 -11.99 0.29 -7.43
C HIS A 18 -12.05 1.55 -6.59
N ALA A 19 -12.92 1.51 -5.59
CA ALA A 19 -13.28 2.68 -4.82
C ALA A 19 -12.02 3.19 -4.14
N GLN A 20 -11.62 4.41 -4.52
CA GLN A 20 -10.58 5.13 -3.81
C GLN A 20 -10.95 5.15 -2.33
N ALA A 21 -9.97 4.86 -1.46
CA ALA A 21 -10.23 4.96 -0.04
C ALA A 21 -10.50 6.43 0.30
N LYS A 22 -11.50 6.66 1.16
CA LYS A 22 -11.72 7.98 1.75
C LYS A 22 -10.47 8.38 2.54
N ILE A 23 -10.12 9.66 2.53
CA ILE A 23 -9.09 10.17 3.43
C ILE A 23 -9.74 10.56 4.76
N ILE A 24 -9.19 10.06 5.86
CA ILE A 24 -9.52 10.52 7.20
C ILE A 24 -8.40 11.43 7.72
N LYS A 25 -8.82 12.52 8.37
CA LYS A 25 -7.93 13.48 9.02
C LYS A 25 -8.01 13.26 10.51
N GLY A 26 -6.86 13.13 11.15
CA GLY A 26 -6.73 12.99 12.59
C GLY A 26 -5.68 13.93 13.16
N ILE A 27 -5.56 13.90 14.48
CA ILE A 27 -4.46 14.49 15.24
C ILE A 27 -3.91 13.33 16.08
N ASN A 28 -2.60 13.12 16.08
CA ASN A 28 -2.00 12.08 16.91
C ASN A 28 -1.45 12.69 18.22
N GLU A 29 -1.22 11.83 19.21
CA GLU A 29 -0.62 12.22 20.49
C GLU A 29 0.90 12.46 20.39
N ALA A 30 1.51 12.19 19.23
CA ALA A 30 2.95 12.32 18.99
C ALA A 30 3.38 13.74 18.54
N GLY A 31 2.46 14.70 18.55
CA GLY A 31 2.75 16.11 18.23
C GLY A 31 2.60 16.47 16.75
N ASP A 32 1.96 15.63 15.95
CA ASP A 32 1.56 15.98 14.59
C ASP A 32 0.51 17.11 14.63
N VAL A 33 0.60 18.06 13.71
CA VAL A 33 -0.47 19.07 13.52
C VAL A 33 -1.66 18.50 12.77
N ALA A 34 -1.43 17.46 11.96
CA ALA A 34 -2.46 16.66 11.32
C ALA A 34 -1.88 15.32 10.82
N THR A 35 -2.73 14.31 10.78
CA THR A 35 -2.44 13.03 10.10
C THR A 35 -3.50 12.80 9.03
N PHE A 36 -3.09 12.38 7.84
CA PHE A 36 -3.98 12.04 6.73
C PHE A 36 -3.72 10.61 6.31
N GLU A 37 -4.75 9.76 6.38
CA GLU A 37 -4.62 8.35 6.06
C GLU A 37 -5.81 7.83 5.25
N LEU A 38 -5.57 6.75 4.51
CA LEU A 38 -6.65 6.03 3.84
C LEU A 38 -7.52 5.35 4.90
N ASP A 39 -8.83 5.60 4.84
CA ASP A 39 -9.84 4.96 5.68
C ASP A 39 -9.89 3.45 5.38
N CYS A 40 -9.25 2.69 6.26
CA CYS A 40 -9.19 1.23 6.18
C CYS A 40 -10.16 0.56 7.16
N SER A 41 -11.14 1.30 7.73
CA SER A 41 -12.08 0.78 8.74
C SER A 41 -12.90 -0.41 8.27
N LYS A 42 -13.21 -0.47 6.97
CA LYS A 42 -13.93 -1.60 6.34
C LYS A 42 -12.98 -2.64 5.76
N SER A 43 -11.94 -2.18 5.06
CA SER A 43 -10.93 -3.04 4.42
C SER A 43 -9.75 -2.20 3.97
N PHE A 44 -8.55 -2.78 4.04
CA PHE A 44 -7.38 -2.20 3.37
C PHE A 44 -7.51 -2.26 1.85
N GLN A 45 -6.79 -1.35 1.18
CA GLN A 45 -6.63 -1.38 -0.27
C GLN A 45 -5.69 -2.51 -0.68
N VAL A 46 -5.85 -3.07 -1.89
CA VAL A 46 -5.07 -4.23 -2.35
C VAL A 46 -4.12 -3.82 -3.49
N LEU A 47 -2.86 -4.23 -3.40
CA LEU A 47 -1.82 -4.09 -4.42
C LEU A 47 -1.75 -5.32 -5.35
N ASP A 48 -1.69 -6.54 -4.82
CA ASP A 48 -1.70 -7.79 -5.60
C ASP A 48 -1.90 -9.00 -4.66
N LYS A 49 -2.64 -10.05 -5.07
CA LYS A 49 -2.73 -11.35 -4.36
C LYS A 49 -2.78 -11.28 -2.82
N GLY A 50 -3.59 -10.38 -2.25
CA GLY A 50 -3.70 -10.21 -0.79
C GLY A 50 -2.63 -9.32 -0.13
N LEU A 51 -1.62 -8.85 -0.87
CA LEU A 51 -0.78 -7.73 -0.45
C LEU A 51 -1.64 -6.48 -0.38
N ARG A 52 -1.90 -6.04 0.84
CA ARG A 52 -2.72 -4.89 1.20
C ARG A 52 -1.84 -3.70 1.54
N TYR A 53 -2.41 -2.49 1.46
CA TYR A 53 -1.70 -1.28 1.80
C TYR A 53 -2.60 -0.21 2.42
N THR A 54 -1.97 0.68 3.19
CA THR A 54 -2.47 2.02 3.50
C THR A 54 -1.35 3.05 3.31
N ILE A 55 -1.73 4.31 3.12
CA ILE A 55 -0.81 5.44 2.98
C ILE A 55 -1.15 6.42 4.09
N VAL A 56 -0.12 6.86 4.82
CA VAL A 56 -0.24 7.83 5.90
C VAL A 56 0.70 8.99 5.64
N ARG A 57 0.18 10.21 5.75
CA ARG A 57 0.94 11.46 5.79
C ARG A 57 0.85 12.05 7.18
N HIS A 58 1.99 12.20 7.83
CA HIS A 58 2.14 12.96 9.07
C HIS A 58 2.59 14.37 8.74
N GLU A 59 1.84 15.36 9.22
CA GLU A 59 2.13 16.77 9.09
C GLU A 59 2.66 17.30 10.42
N PHE A 60 3.78 18.00 10.38
CA PHE A 60 4.47 18.49 11.57
C PHE A 60 4.47 20.02 11.60
N LYS A 61 4.68 20.59 12.79
CA LYS A 61 4.76 22.04 12.97
C LYS A 61 6.13 22.58 12.55
N GLY A 62 6.16 23.70 11.83
CA GLY A 62 7.38 24.41 11.42
C GLY A 62 7.79 24.07 9.99
N ASP A 63 8.16 25.09 9.20
CA ASP A 63 8.54 24.94 7.79
C ASP A 63 9.82 24.09 7.61
N GLU A 64 10.63 23.99 8.68
CA GLU A 64 11.79 23.12 8.77
C GLU A 64 11.44 21.62 8.90
N MET A 65 10.25 21.27 9.38
CA MET A 65 9.84 19.88 9.58
C MET A 65 9.07 19.37 8.35
N LYS A 66 9.76 18.58 7.52
CA LYS A 66 9.15 17.97 6.34
C LYS A 66 8.07 16.96 6.72
N ASN A 67 6.90 17.05 6.07
CA ASN A 67 5.87 16.01 6.14
C ASN A 67 6.47 14.63 5.91
N SER A 68 6.11 13.65 6.75
CA SER A 68 6.53 12.27 6.55
C SER A 68 5.44 11.47 5.86
N TYR A 69 5.84 10.67 4.88
CA TYR A 69 4.94 9.84 4.11
C TYR A 69 5.33 8.37 4.31
N ARG A 70 4.35 7.54 4.60
CA ARG A 70 4.53 6.14 4.93
C ARG A 70 3.54 5.30 4.12
N ILE A 71 4.04 4.22 3.53
CA ILE A 71 3.19 3.16 3.00
C ILE A 71 3.33 1.99 3.95
N MET A 72 2.24 1.59 4.60
CA MET A 72 2.21 0.35 5.34
C MET A 72 1.71 -0.74 4.39
N LEU A 73 2.51 -1.79 4.23
CA LEU A 73 2.21 -2.99 3.48
C LEU A 73 1.82 -4.10 4.46
N VAL A 74 0.69 -4.74 4.20
CA VAL A 74 0.15 -5.82 5.03
C VAL A 74 -0.02 -7.05 4.14
N MET A 75 0.62 -8.16 4.51
CA MET A 75 0.55 -9.41 3.75
C MET A 75 -0.44 -10.36 4.41
N ASP A 76 -1.16 -11.11 3.59
CA ASP A 76 -1.98 -12.23 4.08
C ASP A 76 -1.08 -13.41 4.43
N GLY A 77 -1.14 -13.85 5.68
CA GLY A 77 -0.44 -15.03 6.18
C GLY A 77 0.63 -14.72 7.24
N PHE A 78 0.77 -15.63 8.20
CA PHE A 78 1.83 -15.60 9.20
C PHE A 78 3.06 -16.32 8.64
N TYR A 79 4.21 -15.67 8.69
CA TYR A 79 5.47 -16.35 8.39
C TYR A 79 5.95 -17.04 9.67
N THR A 80 5.34 -18.18 10.00
CA THR A 80 5.79 -19.03 11.11
C THR A 80 7.13 -19.66 10.73
N THR A 81 8.12 -19.62 11.63
CA THR A 81 9.53 -20.05 11.41
C THR A 81 10.29 -19.17 10.43
N THR A 82 10.63 -17.97 10.89
CA THR A 82 11.62 -17.13 10.22
C THR A 82 13.01 -17.57 10.70
N LEU A 83 13.86 -18.09 9.81
CA LEU A 83 15.22 -18.52 10.18
C LEU A 83 16.18 -17.35 10.44
N ASN A 84 15.76 -16.12 10.08
CA ASN A 84 16.56 -14.91 10.14
C ASN A 84 15.92 -13.94 11.14
N SER A 85 16.73 -13.26 11.96
CA SER A 85 16.28 -12.22 12.89
C SER A 85 15.81 -10.93 12.21
N VAL A 86 15.96 -10.82 10.89
CA VAL A 86 15.59 -9.65 10.09
C VAL A 86 14.82 -10.08 8.84
N ARG A 87 13.70 -9.42 8.55
CA ARG A 87 13.02 -9.44 7.25
C ARG A 87 13.33 -8.18 6.46
N THR A 88 13.61 -8.34 5.16
CA THR A 88 13.73 -7.21 4.24
C THR A 88 12.56 -7.21 3.28
N ILE A 89 11.99 -6.04 3.03
CA ILE A 89 10.98 -5.83 1.99
C ILE A 89 11.44 -4.73 1.07
N SER A 90 11.30 -5.00 -0.23
CA SER A 90 11.77 -4.15 -1.30
C SER A 90 10.60 -3.82 -2.24
N ALA A 91 10.34 -2.55 -2.49
CA ALA A 91 9.50 -2.10 -3.59
C ALA A 91 10.40 -1.66 -4.75
N VAL A 92 10.28 -2.34 -5.88
CA VAL A 92 11.03 -2.04 -7.11
C VAL A 92 10.19 -1.11 -7.97
N LEU A 93 10.74 0.05 -8.32
CA LEU A 93 10.08 1.05 -9.17
C LEU A 93 10.28 0.74 -10.66
N ALA A 94 9.53 1.39 -11.55
CA ALA A 94 9.59 1.11 -12.98
C ALA A 94 10.95 1.43 -13.61
N ASP A 95 11.71 2.37 -13.05
CA ASP A 95 13.08 2.69 -13.46
C ASP A 95 14.14 1.72 -12.91
N GLY A 96 13.72 0.73 -12.12
CA GLY A 96 14.61 -0.25 -11.48
C GLY A 96 15.19 0.21 -10.14
N SER A 97 14.89 1.43 -9.68
CA SER A 97 15.26 1.85 -8.32
C SER A 97 14.50 1.04 -7.25
N VAL A 98 15.09 0.90 -6.07
CA VAL A 98 14.55 0.05 -4.99
C VAL A 98 14.37 0.84 -3.70
N LEU A 99 13.13 0.86 -3.20
CA LEU A 99 12.81 1.31 -1.85
C LEU A 99 12.83 0.11 -0.92
N LYS A 100 13.70 0.10 0.08
CA LYS A 100 13.83 -1.02 1.03
C LYS A 100 13.51 -0.61 2.46
N THR A 101 12.96 -1.55 3.21
CA THR A 101 12.83 -1.48 4.67
C THR A 101 13.21 -2.81 5.28
N GLU A 102 13.76 -2.75 6.49
CA GLU A 102 14.14 -3.91 7.27
C GLU A 102 13.29 -3.90 8.54
N LYS A 103 12.71 -5.06 8.88
CA LYS A 103 11.99 -5.27 10.13
C LYS A 103 12.70 -6.36 10.91
N ILE A 104 13.14 -5.99 12.11
CA ILE A 104 13.66 -6.93 13.09
C ILE A 104 12.47 -7.75 13.58
N ILE A 105 12.65 -9.06 13.63
CA ILE A 105 11.64 -10.01 14.10
C ILE A 105 11.87 -10.17 15.61
N GLU A 106 10.77 -10.14 16.36
CA GLU A 106 10.79 -10.32 17.81
C GLU A 106 11.39 -11.69 18.18
N ASP A 107 11.83 -11.84 19.44
CA ASP A 107 12.56 -13.02 19.92
C ASP A 107 11.76 -14.33 19.84
N ASP A 108 10.44 -14.25 19.67
CA ASP A 108 9.55 -15.39 19.44
C ASP A 108 9.57 -15.90 17.98
N GLY A 109 10.35 -15.25 17.11
CA GLY A 109 10.52 -15.58 15.70
C GLY A 109 9.30 -15.28 14.84
N TYR A 110 8.35 -14.49 15.34
CA TYR A 110 7.09 -14.19 14.68
C TYR A 110 7.13 -12.89 13.88
N PHE A 111 6.74 -12.97 12.62
CA PHE A 111 6.52 -11.80 11.78
C PHE A 111 5.03 -11.56 11.55
N ASP A 112 4.56 -10.39 12.00
CA ASP A 112 3.16 -9.93 11.97
C ASP A 112 2.59 -9.66 10.57
N GLY A 113 3.42 -9.80 9.53
CA GLY A 113 3.00 -9.56 8.16
C GLY A 113 2.82 -8.09 7.82
N ALA A 114 3.29 -7.15 8.65
CA ALA A 114 3.16 -5.73 8.42
C ALA A 114 4.52 -5.01 8.38
N CYS A 115 4.76 -4.23 7.32
CA CYS A 115 5.96 -3.43 7.19
C CYS A 115 5.68 -2.04 6.62
N THR A 116 6.52 -1.08 7.02
CA THR A 116 6.35 0.32 6.63
C THR A 116 7.52 0.79 5.77
N LEU A 117 7.20 1.23 4.56
CA LEU A 117 8.10 1.95 3.67
C LEU A 117 7.99 3.44 3.95
N LYS A 118 9.11 4.06 4.34
CA LYS A 118 9.21 5.52 4.48
C LYS A 118 9.53 6.13 3.11
N LEU A 119 8.69 7.06 2.67
CA LEU A 119 8.88 7.75 1.40
C LEU A 119 9.55 9.11 1.63
N LYS A 120 10.78 9.25 1.15
CA LYS A 120 11.49 10.54 1.16
C LYS A 120 10.92 11.51 0.13
N GLU A 121 10.52 11.00 -1.02
CA GLU A 121 10.05 11.77 -2.16
C GLU A 121 8.78 11.12 -2.73
N PRO A 122 7.62 11.25 -2.04
CA PRO A 122 6.38 10.59 -2.45
C PRO A 122 5.91 10.99 -3.85
N LYS A 123 6.26 12.20 -4.32
CA LYS A 123 5.93 12.64 -5.69
C LYS A 123 6.62 11.80 -6.76
N LYS A 124 7.84 11.33 -6.52
CA LYS A 124 8.54 10.44 -7.48
C LYS A 124 7.77 9.13 -7.72
N LEU A 125 7.01 8.65 -6.74
CA LEU A 125 6.18 7.45 -6.89
C LEU A 125 4.93 7.67 -7.77
N LEU A 126 4.47 8.92 -7.92
CA LEU A 126 3.43 9.26 -8.89
C LEU A 126 3.94 9.12 -10.33
N ASP A 127 5.24 9.26 -10.54
CA ASP A 127 5.85 9.14 -11.87
C ASP A 127 6.32 7.71 -12.13
N LEU A 128 7.06 7.12 -11.17
CA LEU A 128 7.86 5.92 -11.39
C LEU A 128 7.17 4.59 -11.12
N ASP A 129 5.92 4.57 -10.63
CA ASP A 129 5.16 3.35 -10.31
C ASP A 129 5.86 2.37 -9.35
N ILE A 130 5.08 1.47 -8.73
CA ILE A 130 5.64 0.28 -8.09
C ILE A 130 5.43 -0.88 -9.05
N LYS A 131 6.52 -1.42 -9.59
CA LYS A 131 6.45 -2.58 -10.51
C LYS A 131 6.17 -3.86 -9.74
N GLN A 132 6.90 -4.07 -8.66
CA GLN A 132 6.75 -5.23 -7.80
C GLN A 132 7.17 -4.95 -6.37
N VAL A 133 6.61 -5.72 -5.45
CA VAL A 133 7.05 -5.79 -4.06
C VAL A 133 7.65 -7.18 -3.83
N ILE A 134 8.84 -7.22 -3.24
CA ILE A 134 9.57 -8.44 -2.91
C ILE A 134 9.67 -8.54 -1.39
N VAL A 135 9.26 -9.68 -0.86
CA VAL A 135 9.45 -10.05 0.54
C VAL A 135 10.60 -11.04 0.58
N HIS A 136 11.72 -10.63 1.16
CA HIS A 136 12.92 -11.45 1.27
C HIS A 136 12.80 -12.37 2.48
N ALA A 137 12.49 -13.64 2.19
CA ALA A 137 12.41 -14.70 3.18
C ALA A 137 13.39 -15.83 2.84
N ASN A 138 13.14 -17.07 3.28
CA ASN A 138 13.95 -18.23 2.86
C ASN A 138 13.90 -18.42 1.34
N LYS A 139 12.78 -18.00 0.73
CA LYS A 139 12.60 -17.80 -0.70
C LYS A 139 11.92 -16.46 -0.90
N ASP A 140 12.30 -15.74 -1.94
CA ASP A 140 11.67 -14.46 -2.27
C ASP A 140 10.20 -14.69 -2.67
N VAL A 141 9.30 -13.92 -2.05
CA VAL A 141 7.90 -13.85 -2.46
C VAL A 141 7.73 -12.55 -3.26
N ILE A 142 7.30 -12.68 -4.52
CA ILE A 142 7.21 -11.57 -5.46
C ILE A 142 5.74 -11.27 -5.77
N TYR A 143 5.32 -10.05 -5.45
CA TYR A 143 4.03 -9.48 -5.82
C TYR A 143 4.24 -8.55 -7.02
N THR A 144 3.77 -8.96 -8.20
CA THR A 144 3.85 -8.14 -9.41
C THR A 144 2.59 -7.30 -9.50
N ILE A 145 2.72 -5.97 -9.41
CA ILE A 145 1.55 -5.11 -9.26
C ILE A 145 0.82 -4.98 -10.60
N PRO A 146 -0.46 -5.39 -10.70
CA PRO A 146 -1.23 -5.25 -11.93
C PRO A 146 -1.45 -3.77 -12.26
N GLU A 147 -1.52 -3.43 -13.55
CA GLU A 147 -1.66 -2.05 -14.01
C GLU A 147 -2.87 -1.33 -13.39
N LYS A 148 -4.00 -2.05 -13.30
CA LYS A 148 -5.21 -1.57 -12.64
C LYS A 148 -4.96 -1.09 -11.20
N ASN A 149 -4.15 -1.84 -10.45
CA ASN A 149 -3.89 -1.54 -9.05
C ASN A 149 -2.85 -0.42 -8.90
N LYS A 150 -1.93 -0.28 -9.85
CA LYS A 150 -1.01 0.88 -9.92
C LYS A 150 -1.78 2.19 -10.09
N ILE A 151 -2.77 2.22 -10.99
CA ILE A 151 -3.62 3.39 -11.22
C ILE A 151 -4.35 3.79 -9.93
N VAL A 152 -4.95 2.83 -9.23
CA VAL A 152 -5.65 3.07 -7.96
C VAL A 152 -4.68 3.55 -6.88
N PHE A 153 -3.52 2.90 -6.76
CA PHE A 153 -2.47 3.29 -5.82
C PHE A 153 -2.00 4.72 -6.04
N LYS A 154 -1.69 5.10 -7.29
CA LYS A 154 -1.30 6.47 -7.66
C LYS A 154 -2.37 7.47 -7.29
N LYS A 155 -3.64 7.15 -7.54
CA LYS A 155 -4.74 8.05 -7.21
C LYS A 155 -4.92 8.23 -5.70
N ASN A 156 -4.80 7.15 -4.93
CA ASN A 156 -4.83 7.22 -3.47
C ASN A 156 -3.64 8.01 -2.90
N LEU A 157 -2.44 7.82 -3.48
CA LEU A 157 -1.25 8.60 -3.11
C LEU A 157 -1.44 10.09 -3.40
N GLU A 158 -1.95 10.44 -4.57
CA GLU A 158 -2.27 11.82 -4.95
C GLU A 158 -3.29 12.44 -3.98
N ASN A 159 -4.35 11.70 -3.61
CA ASN A 159 -5.34 12.16 -2.65
C ASN A 159 -4.72 12.45 -1.28
N VAL A 160 -3.82 11.59 -0.78
CA VAL A 160 -3.10 11.82 0.49
C VAL A 160 -2.15 13.03 0.39
N LEU A 161 -1.45 13.19 -0.74
CA LEU A 161 -0.55 14.33 -0.96
C LEU A 161 -1.30 15.67 -0.96
N ASN A 162 -2.53 15.68 -1.47
CA ASN A 162 -3.33 16.89 -1.64
C ASN A 162 -4.36 17.14 -0.52
N ALA A 163 -4.51 16.21 0.42
CA ALA A 163 -5.45 16.35 1.54
C ALA A 163 -5.12 17.56 2.42
N LYS A 164 -6.16 18.18 3.01
CA LYS A 164 -6.10 19.38 3.84
C LYS A 164 -6.93 19.23 5.11
#